data_AF-A0AAV7HZV8-F1
#
_entry.id   AF-A0AAV7HZV8-F1
#
_cell.length_a   1.000
_cell.length_b   1.000
_cell.length_c   1.000
_cell.angle_alpha   90.00
_cell.angle_beta   90.00
_cell.angle_gamma   90.00
#
_symmetry.space_group_name_H-M   'P 1'
#
loop_
_entity.id
_entity.type
_entity.pdbx_description
1 polymer ?
#
loop_
_entity_poly.entity_id
_entity_poly.type
_entity_poly.pdbx_seq_one_letter_code
_entity_poly.pdbx_strand_id
1 'polypeptide(L)'
;MKLFCHFSEDKLREKLVSLVQMRASTASVEELYKFIVHHKQKTKLIIDTWASELYKAKPYHKLYFMVLANKIIQEAEKSAPELVLAYKKCLLMVFFHLKNSREDDYLRNGITVILKNWSELGICSDLVEAAKVVFNDLHISGH
;
A
#
# COMPACT_ATOMS: atom_id res chain seq x y z
N MET A 1 28.95 12.11 3.36
CA MET A 1 27.96 12.99 4.01
C MET A 1 26.59 12.35 3.86
N LYS A 2 26.07 11.66 4.89
CA LYS A 2 24.68 11.17 4.86
C LYS A 2 23.80 12.40 5.07
N LEU A 3 23.11 12.88 4.04
CA LEU A 3 22.02 13.83 4.27
C LEU A 3 21.02 13.13 5.19
N PHE A 4 20.91 13.60 6.43
CA PHE A 4 19.81 13.24 7.31
C PHE A 4 18.57 13.88 6.68
N CYS A 5 17.88 13.15 5.81
CA CYS A 5 16.55 13.54 5.37
C CYS A 5 15.66 13.58 6.62
N HIS A 6 15.06 14.72 6.92
CA HIS A 6 14.16 14.87 8.05
C HIS A 6 12.76 14.36 7.68
N PHE A 7 12.07 13.70 8.61
CA PHE A 7 10.68 13.30 8.42
C PHE A 7 9.71 14.43 8.77
N SER A 8 8.77 14.74 7.89
CA SER A 8 7.55 15.47 8.21
C SER A 8 6.36 14.88 7.44
N GLU A 9 5.14 15.11 7.93
CA GLU A 9 3.93 14.73 7.21
C GLU A 9 3.86 15.38 5.83
N ASP A 10 4.17 16.68 5.74
CA ASP A 10 4.20 17.40 4.47
C ASP A 10 5.16 16.76 3.47
N LYS A 11 6.34 16.33 3.94
CA LYS A 11 7.30 15.67 3.06
C LYS A 11 6.81 14.31 2.59
N LEU A 12 6.11 13.58 3.45
CA LEU A 12 5.46 12.33 3.06
C LEU A 12 4.34 12.60 2.03
N ARG A 13 3.51 13.62 2.24
CA ARG A 13 2.44 14.03 1.30
C ARG A 13 3.01 14.42 -0.05
N GLU A 14 4.07 15.23 -0.11
CA GLU A 14 4.78 15.57 -1.35
C GLU A 14 5.23 14.32 -2.11
N LYS A 15 5.80 13.34 -1.40
CA LYS A 15 6.24 12.08 -2.02
C LYS A 15 5.09 11.19 -2.47
N LEU A 16 3.97 11.18 -1.76
CA LEU A 16 2.75 10.48 -2.19
C LEU A 16 2.11 11.14 -3.43
N VAL A 17 2.13 12.47 -3.52
CA VAL A 17 1.73 13.20 -4.73
C VAL A 17 2.64 12.84 -5.90
N SER A 18 3.96 12.82 -5.68
CA SER A 18 4.94 12.41 -6.70
C SER A 18 4.72 10.96 -7.15
N LEU A 19 4.45 10.02 -6.22
CA LEU A 19 4.08 8.64 -6.53
C LEU A 19 2.89 8.58 -7.50
N VAL A 20 1.86 9.40 -7.25
CA VAL A 20 0.67 9.47 -8.11
C VAL A 20 0.98 10.10 -9.47
N GLN A 21 1.69 11.22 -9.50
CA GLN A 21 2.09 11.91 -10.74
C GLN A 21 2.92 11.00 -11.65
N MET A 22 3.79 10.20 -11.05
CA MET A 22 4.64 9.22 -11.73
C MET A 22 3.97 7.87 -11.95
N ARG A 23 2.65 7.77 -11.69
CA ARG A 23 1.82 6.57 -11.90
C ARG A 23 2.41 5.30 -11.29
N ALA A 24 2.96 5.42 -10.07
CA ALA A 24 3.66 4.33 -9.37
C ALA A 24 4.75 3.64 -10.21
N SER A 25 5.52 4.42 -10.99
CA SER A 25 6.73 3.90 -11.64
C SER A 25 7.69 3.27 -10.62
N THR A 26 8.45 2.26 -11.05
CA THR A 26 9.42 1.55 -10.20
C THR A 26 10.32 2.51 -9.42
N ALA A 27 10.81 3.58 -10.05
CA ALA A 27 11.65 4.58 -9.40
C ALA A 27 10.92 5.33 -8.28
N SER A 28 9.70 5.80 -8.53
CA SER A 28 8.91 6.54 -7.52
C SER A 28 8.52 5.67 -6.32
N VAL A 29 8.18 4.40 -6.58
CA VAL A 29 7.86 3.41 -5.54
C VAL A 29 9.10 3.10 -4.71
N GLU A 30 10.25 2.87 -5.35
CA GLU A 30 11.52 2.56 -4.69
C GLU A 30 12.02 3.72 -3.82
N GLU A 31 11.94 4.95 -4.32
CA GLU A 31 12.34 6.14 -3.58
C GLU A 31 11.49 6.32 -2.32
N LEU A 32 10.16 6.22 -2.45
CA LEU A 32 9.25 6.39 -1.33
C LEU A 32 9.36 5.21 -0.34
N TYR A 33 9.53 3.98 -0.82
CA TYR A 33 9.81 2.82 0.01
C TYR A 33 11.06 3.05 0.90
N LYS A 34 12.18 3.47 0.30
CA LYS A 34 13.41 3.79 1.05
C LYS A 34 13.18 4.88 2.08
N PHE A 35 12.48 5.94 1.71
CA PHE A 35 12.16 7.04 2.63
C PHE A 35 11.32 6.54 3.82
N ILE A 36 10.30 5.72 3.58
CA ILE A 36 9.42 5.18 4.63
C ILE A 36 10.19 4.22 5.55
N VAL A 37 10.95 3.27 5.00
CA VAL A 37 11.72 2.30 5.80
C VAL A 37 12.82 3.00 6.61
N HIS A 38 13.46 4.02 6.04
CA HIS A 38 14.43 4.86 6.77
C HIS A 38 13.81 5.55 8.00
N HIS A 39 12.53 5.90 7.91
CA HIS A 39 11.78 6.59 8.96
C HIS A 39 10.79 5.69 9.71
N LYS A 40 11.00 4.37 9.73
CA LYS A 40 10.12 3.38 10.38
C LYS A 40 9.78 3.69 11.85
N GLN A 41 10.62 4.40 12.58
CA GLN A 41 10.34 4.90 13.93
C GLN A 41 9.14 5.87 14.00
N LYS A 42 8.69 6.39 12.85
CA LYS A 42 7.50 7.25 12.70
C LYS A 42 6.30 6.46 12.15
N THR A 43 6.26 5.14 12.32
CA THR A 43 5.23 4.23 11.78
C THR A 43 3.81 4.77 11.93
N LYS A 44 3.39 5.19 13.13
CA LYS A 44 2.04 5.72 13.35
C LYS A 44 1.71 6.87 12.38
N LEU A 45 2.60 7.85 12.32
CA LEU A 45 2.43 9.05 11.50
C LEU A 45 2.46 8.73 9.99
N ILE A 46 3.31 7.78 9.60
CA ILE A 46 3.37 7.28 8.21
C ILE A 46 2.03 6.64 7.81
N ILE A 47 1.50 5.75 8.65
CA ILE A 47 0.24 5.04 8.39
C ILE A 47 -0.93 6.02 8.36
N ASP A 48 -1.04 6.90 9.34
CA ASP A 48 -2.13 7.88 9.44
C ASP A 48 -2.14 8.80 8.20
N THR A 49 -0.96 9.29 7.79
CA THR A 49 -0.81 10.15 6.60
C THR A 49 -1.13 9.38 5.31
N TRP A 50 -0.55 8.20 5.12
CA TRP A 50 -0.76 7.37 3.93
C TRP A 50 -2.24 6.98 3.77
N ALA A 51 -2.90 6.57 4.86
CA ALA A 51 -4.31 6.19 4.84
C ALA A 51 -5.22 7.40 4.56
N SER A 52 -4.96 8.54 5.22
CA SER A 52 -5.68 9.80 4.95
C SER A 52 -5.64 10.17 3.46
N GLU A 53 -4.46 10.10 2.85
CA GLU A 53 -4.32 10.47 1.43
C GLU A 53 -4.92 9.43 0.48
N LEU A 54 -4.83 8.14 0.81
CA LEU A 54 -5.52 7.08 0.07
C LEU A 54 -7.04 7.30 0.07
N TYR A 55 -7.63 7.64 1.23
CA TYR A 55 -9.08 7.81 1.34
C TYR A 55 -9.61 8.99 0.52
N LYS A 56 -8.80 10.02 0.30
CA LYS A 56 -9.14 11.18 -0.54
C LYS A 56 -8.88 10.95 -2.03
N ALA A 57 -8.08 9.95 -2.38
CA ALA A 57 -7.65 9.71 -3.75
C ALA A 57 -8.79 9.18 -4.64
N LYS A 58 -8.69 9.46 -5.94
CA LYS A 58 -9.58 8.84 -6.96
C LYS A 58 -9.34 7.32 -7.04
N PRO A 59 -10.33 6.50 -7.44
CA PRO A 59 -10.22 5.04 -7.49
C PRO A 59 -8.90 4.51 -8.09
N TYR A 60 -8.58 4.88 -9.33
CA TYR A 60 -7.35 4.44 -10.00
C TYR A 60 -6.05 4.90 -9.30
N HIS A 61 -6.05 6.06 -8.61
CA HIS A 61 -4.91 6.49 -7.80
C HIS A 61 -4.74 5.64 -6.54
N LYS A 62 -5.83 5.12 -5.93
CA LYS A 62 -5.74 4.26 -4.74
C LYS A 62 -4.89 3.02 -5.01
N LEU A 63 -4.90 2.51 -6.25
CA LEU A 63 -4.04 1.39 -6.63
C LEU A 63 -2.55 1.72 -6.43
N TYR A 64 -2.11 2.93 -6.74
CA TYR A 64 -0.70 3.34 -6.57
C TYR A 64 -0.25 3.29 -5.11
N PHE A 65 -1.14 3.68 -4.18
CA PHE A 65 -0.88 3.54 -2.76
C PHE A 65 -0.81 2.07 -2.33
N MET A 66 -1.66 1.22 -2.92
CA MET A 66 -1.66 -0.22 -2.65
C MET A 66 -0.41 -0.93 -3.19
N VAL A 67 0.13 -0.49 -4.33
CA VAL A 67 1.41 -0.97 -4.87
C VAL A 67 2.56 -0.67 -3.89
N LEU A 68 2.59 0.53 -3.30
CA LEU A 68 3.56 0.87 -2.26
C LEU A 68 3.40 -0.01 -1.02
N ALA A 69 2.17 -0.18 -0.52
CA ALA A 69 1.90 -1.05 0.63
C ALA A 69 2.31 -2.50 0.37
N ASN A 70 2.05 -3.02 -0.84
CA ASN A 70 2.50 -4.34 -1.27
C ASN A 70 4.02 -4.48 -1.16
N LYS A 71 4.78 -3.54 -1.72
CA LYS A 71 6.25 -3.56 -1.65
C LYS A 71 6.74 -3.54 -0.19
N ILE A 72 6.16 -2.68 0.65
CA ILE A 72 6.53 -2.60 2.08
C ILE A 72 6.31 -3.95 2.77
N ILE A 73 5.14 -4.56 2.58
CA ILE A 73 4.79 -5.84 3.20
C ILE A 73 5.74 -6.96 2.78
N GLN A 74 6.10 -7.02 1.49
CA GLN A 74 6.96 -8.09 0.97
C GLN A 74 8.43 -7.91 1.35
N GLU A 75 8.95 -6.67 1.31
CA GLU A 75 10.40 -6.44 1.40
C GLU A 75 10.88 -5.94 2.77
N ALA A 76 10.00 -5.31 3.56
CA ALA A 76 10.42 -4.68 4.82
C ALA A 76 10.25 -5.58 6.05
N GLU A 77 9.74 -6.81 5.94
CA GLU A 77 9.47 -7.67 7.11
C GLU A 77 10.73 -7.88 7.98
N LYS A 78 11.90 -8.06 7.36
CA LYS A 78 13.18 -8.21 8.08
C LYS A 78 13.71 -6.89 8.65
N SER A 79 13.49 -5.78 7.96
CA SER A 79 14.14 -4.49 8.27
C SER A 79 13.26 -3.57 9.11
N ALA A 80 11.94 -3.71 9.06
CA ALA A 80 10.94 -2.88 9.72
C ALA A 80 9.65 -3.68 10.04
N PRO A 81 9.71 -4.72 10.88
CA PRO A 81 8.57 -5.60 11.16
C PRO A 81 7.36 -4.85 11.76
N GLU A 82 7.59 -3.87 12.63
CA GLU A 82 6.52 -3.05 13.22
C GLU A 82 5.76 -2.23 12.18
N LEU A 83 6.49 -1.69 11.19
CA LEU A 83 5.92 -0.95 10.07
C LEU A 83 5.05 -1.88 9.22
N VAL A 84 5.56 -3.08 8.90
CA VAL A 84 4.81 -4.07 8.11
C VAL A 84 3.55 -4.51 8.85
N LEU A 85 3.64 -4.78 10.15
CA LEU A 85 2.48 -5.12 10.97
C LEU A 85 1.44 -4.00 11.00
N ALA A 86 1.88 -2.74 11.08
CA ALA A 86 0.98 -1.59 11.06
C ALA A 86 0.27 -1.42 9.70
N TYR A 87 0.98 -1.63 8.58
CA TYR A 87 0.36 -1.68 7.25
C TYR A 87 -0.67 -2.80 7.17
N LYS A 88 -0.33 -4.04 7.57
CA LYS A 88 -1.25 -5.17 7.57
C LYS A 88 -2.53 -4.87 8.36
N LYS A 89 -2.41 -4.32 9.57
CA LYS A 89 -3.57 -3.91 10.39
C LYS A 89 -4.42 -2.81 9.75
N CYS A 90 -3.78 -1.80 9.17
CA CYS A 90 -4.46 -0.69 8.50
C CYS A 90 -5.24 -1.17 7.26
N LEU A 91 -4.70 -2.16 6.55
CA LEU A 91 -5.27 -2.64 5.29
C LEU A 91 -6.66 -3.24 5.42
N LEU A 92 -7.05 -3.80 6.56
CA LEU A 92 -8.42 -4.26 6.80
C LEU A 92 -9.44 -3.12 6.60
N MET A 93 -9.17 -1.97 7.20
CA MET A 93 -10.01 -0.78 7.05
C MET A 93 -9.92 -0.17 5.65
N VAL A 94 -8.74 -0.23 5.03
CA VAL A 94 -8.56 0.22 3.64
C VAL A 94 -9.39 -0.62 2.68
N PHE A 95 -9.37 -1.95 2.78
CA PHE A 95 -10.18 -2.81 1.92
C PHE A 95 -11.67 -2.50 2.07
N PHE A 96 -12.17 -2.33 3.30
CA PHE A 96 -13.55 -1.91 3.49
C PHE A 96 -13.87 -0.58 2.78
N HIS A 97 -12.96 0.40 2.85
CA HIS A 97 -13.10 1.66 2.12
C HIS A 97 -13.06 1.48 0.59
N LEU A 98 -12.23 0.57 0.07
CA LEU A 98 -12.14 0.29 -1.37
C LEU A 98 -13.44 -0.29 -1.95
N LYS A 99 -14.37 -0.78 -1.12
CA LYS A 99 -15.73 -1.15 -1.55
C LYS A 99 -16.41 -0.04 -2.36
N ASN A 100 -16.22 1.22 -1.96
CA ASN A 100 -16.80 2.39 -2.64
C ASN A 100 -16.15 2.71 -3.99
N SER A 101 -15.09 1.98 -4.35
CA SER A 101 -14.34 2.14 -5.60
C SER A 101 -14.26 0.83 -6.38
N ARG A 102 -15.06 -0.17 -5.99
CA ARG A 102 -14.99 -1.54 -6.53
C ARG A 102 -15.48 -1.70 -7.96
N GLU A 103 -16.07 -0.66 -8.55
CA GLU A 103 -16.52 -0.66 -9.96
C GLU A 103 -15.43 -0.15 -10.92
N ASP A 104 -14.31 0.38 -10.39
CA ASP A 104 -13.17 0.80 -11.20
C ASP A 104 -12.32 -0.41 -11.61
N ASP A 105 -12.42 -0.82 -12.87
CA ASP A 105 -11.75 -2.02 -13.39
C ASP A 105 -10.23 -1.98 -13.24
N TYR A 106 -9.61 -0.81 -13.39
CA TYR A 106 -8.16 -0.66 -13.26
C TYR A 106 -7.70 -0.96 -11.83
N LEU A 107 -8.38 -0.38 -10.84
CA LEU A 107 -8.16 -0.67 -9.42
C LEU A 107 -8.41 -2.15 -9.13
N ARG A 108 -9.56 -2.70 -9.55
CA ARG A 108 -9.90 -4.11 -9.31
C ARG A 108 -8.83 -5.05 -9.84
N ASN A 109 -8.44 -4.89 -11.11
CA ASN A 109 -7.45 -5.75 -11.74
C ASN A 109 -6.10 -5.67 -11.03
N GLY A 110 -5.67 -4.47 -10.64
CA GLY A 110 -4.44 -4.28 -9.88
C GLY A 110 -4.50 -4.93 -8.49
N ILE A 111 -5.62 -4.80 -7.78
CA ILE A 111 -5.81 -5.46 -6.48
C ILE A 111 -5.79 -6.99 -6.64
N THR A 112 -6.46 -7.55 -7.66
CA THR A 112 -6.42 -9.00 -7.95
C THR A 112 -4.99 -9.51 -8.09
N VAL A 113 -4.14 -8.79 -8.82
CA VAL A 113 -2.73 -9.17 -9.01
C VAL A 113 -1.98 -9.19 -7.67
N ILE A 114 -2.17 -8.17 -6.81
CA ILE A 114 -1.54 -8.12 -5.49
C ILE A 114 -1.99 -9.30 -4.62
N LEU A 115 -3.29 -9.56 -4.56
CA LEU A 115 -3.85 -10.63 -3.72
C LEU A 115 -3.47 -12.03 -4.21
N LYS A 116 -3.42 -12.24 -5.53
CA LYS A 116 -2.92 -13.48 -6.12
C LYS A 116 -1.47 -13.73 -5.70
N ASN A 117 -0.62 -12.72 -5.80
CA ASN A 117 0.77 -12.85 -5.40
C ASN A 117 0.93 -13.10 -3.89
N TRP A 118 0.13 -12.45 -3.04
CA TRP A 118 0.10 -12.77 -1.60
C TRP A 118 -0.31 -14.21 -1.33
N SER A 119 -1.30 -14.71 -2.06
CA SER A 119 -1.75 -16.10 -1.93
C SER A 119 -0.67 -17.09 -2.35
N GLU A 120 0.01 -16.84 -3.47
CA GLU A 120 1.13 -17.66 -3.98
C GLU A 120 2.31 -17.68 -3.01
N LEU A 121 2.60 -16.55 -2.36
CA LEU A 121 3.66 -16.44 -1.35
C LEU A 121 3.25 -16.95 0.04
N GLY A 122 1.98 -17.31 0.24
CA GLY A 122 1.45 -17.73 1.54
C GLY A 122 1.48 -16.64 2.63
N ILE A 123 1.37 -15.36 2.24
CA ILE A 123 1.38 -14.21 3.16
C ILE A 123 0.00 -13.55 3.20
N CYS A 124 -0.31 -12.87 4.31
CA CYS A 124 -1.50 -12.02 4.44
C CYS A 124 -2.84 -12.74 4.13
N SER A 125 -2.97 -14.02 4.49
CA SER A 125 -4.16 -14.84 4.16
C SER A 125 -5.47 -14.24 4.69
N ASP A 126 -5.43 -13.63 5.87
CA ASP A 126 -6.53 -12.89 6.48
C ASP A 126 -6.98 -11.68 5.64
N LEU A 127 -6.02 -10.92 5.12
CA LEU A 127 -6.27 -9.78 4.24
C LEU A 127 -6.79 -10.20 2.87
N VAL A 128 -6.27 -11.31 2.32
CA VAL A 128 -6.78 -11.89 1.08
C VAL A 128 -8.25 -12.24 1.22
N GLU A 129 -8.64 -12.89 2.32
CA GLU A 129 -10.03 -13.27 2.55
C GLU A 129 -10.93 -12.05 2.76
N ALA A 130 -10.48 -11.07 3.55
CA ALA A 130 -11.20 -9.82 3.73
C ALA A 130 -11.43 -9.08 2.40
N ALA A 131 -10.43 -9.07 1.51
CA ALA A 131 -10.56 -8.42 0.22
C ALA A 131 -11.52 -9.17 -0.73
N LYS A 132 -11.56 -10.50 -0.73
CA LYS A 132 -12.56 -11.27 -1.51
C LYS A 132 -13.98 -10.89 -1.15
N VAL A 133 -14.28 -10.73 0.15
CA VAL A 133 -15.60 -10.29 0.63
C VAL A 133 -15.96 -8.88 0.14
N VAL A 134 -14.97 -7.99 -0.03
CA VAL A 134 -15.20 -6.62 -0.51
C VAL A 134 -15.51 -6.59 -2.00
N PHE A 135 -14.76 -7.35 -2.79
CA PHE A 135 -14.80 -7.27 -4.24
C PHE A 135 -15.71 -8.32 -4.90
N ASN A 136 -16.27 -9.26 -4.13
CA ASN A 136 -17.25 -10.32 -4.44
C ASN A 136 -16.90 -11.30 -5.59
N ASP A 137 -16.12 -10.87 -6.59
CA ASP A 137 -15.90 -11.57 -7.86
C ASP A 137 -14.42 -11.65 -8.26
N LEU A 138 -13.47 -11.33 -7.36
CA LEU A 138 -12.06 -11.50 -7.72
C LEU A 138 -11.77 -13.00 -7.85
N HIS A 139 -11.62 -13.47 -9.08
CA HIS A 139 -11.12 -14.81 -9.37
C HIS A 139 -9.64 -14.89 -8.95
N ILE A 140 -9.43 -15.21 -7.68
CA ILE A 140 -8.13 -15.55 -7.12
C ILE A 140 -8.01 -17.08 -7.16
N SER A 141 -8.00 -17.64 -8.37
CA SER A 141 -7.73 -19.06 -8.60
C SER A 141 -6.26 -19.24 -8.99
N GLY A 142 -5.54 -20.02 -8.19
CA GLY A 142 -4.23 -20.57 -8.56
C GLY A 142 -4.42 -21.72 -9.54
N HIS A 143 -3.77 -21.64 -10.68
CA HIS A 143 -3.38 -22.80 -11.47
C HIS A 143 -1.86 -22.94 -11.34
#